data_AF-A0A9D9ZB46-F1
#
_entry.id   AF-A0A9D9ZB46-F1
#
_cell.length_a   1.000
_cell.length_b   1.000
_cell.length_c   1.000
_cell.angle_alpha   90.00
_cell.angle_beta   90.00
_cell.angle_gamma   90.00
#
_symmetry.space_group_name_H-M   'P 1'
#
loop_
_entity.id
_entity.type
_entity.pdbx_description
1 polymer ?
#
loop_
_entity_poly.entity_id
_entity_poly.type
_entity_poly.pdbx_seq_one_letter_code
_entity_poly.pdbx_strand_id
1 'polypeptide(L)'
;MNSLLRAQLLQQRWHAAHGHFGSVAEIWLRPDGRSLAGHYVLRDIPEVLPAGPDTHNYAMQAVPQGRQVGDACGTFAITHEGVLVDPPWAGADCWSR
;
A
#
# COMPACT_ATOMS: atom_id res chain seq x y z
N MET A 1 7.99 3.86 5.02
CA MET A 1 7.47 4.95 4.17
C MET A 1 7.77 4.81 2.67
N ASN A 2 9.04 4.72 2.22
CA ASN A 2 9.41 4.76 0.79
C ASN A 2 8.72 3.76 -0.16
N SER A 3 8.20 2.63 0.33
CA SER A 3 7.58 1.63 -0.55
C SER A 3 6.16 2.01 -0.98
N LEU A 4 5.33 2.53 -0.07
CA LEU A 4 3.95 2.93 -0.40
C LEU A 4 3.92 4.18 -1.30
N LEU A 5 4.81 5.15 -1.06
CA LEU A 5 4.96 6.30 -1.96
C LEU A 5 5.39 5.86 -3.37
N ARG A 6 6.33 4.91 -3.48
CA ARG A 6 6.72 4.35 -4.77
C ARG A 6 5.57 3.59 -5.43
N ALA A 7 4.77 2.85 -4.66
CA ALA A 7 3.60 2.15 -5.18
C ALA A 7 2.57 3.13 -5.72
N GLN A 8 2.37 4.28 -5.07
CA GLN A 8 1.54 5.38 -5.53
C GLN A 8 1.97 5.91 -6.91
N LEU A 9 3.27 6.15 -7.11
CA LEU A 9 3.80 6.56 -8.42
C LEU A 9 3.60 5.47 -9.49
N LEU A 10 3.74 4.20 -9.11
CA LEU A 10 3.50 3.07 -10.01
C LEU A 10 2.02 2.92 -10.37
N GLN A 11 1.10 3.22 -9.45
CA GLN A 11 -0.34 3.30 -9.74
C GLN A 11 -0.63 4.35 -10.82
N GLN A 12 -0.06 5.55 -10.69
CA GLN A 12 -0.27 6.62 -11.69
C GLN A 12 0.27 6.23 -13.06
N ARG A 13 1.44 5.58 -13.10
CA ARG A 13 2.01 5.07 -14.35
C ARG A 13 1.16 3.96 -14.96
N TRP A 14 0.66 3.03 -14.14
CA TRP A 14 -0.19 1.94 -14.58
C TRP A 14 -1.51 2.46 -15.15
N HIS A 15 -2.14 3.39 -14.45
CA HIS A 15 -3.38 4.04 -14.88
C HIS A 15 -3.22 4.76 -16.22
N ALA A 16 -2.15 5.55 -16.37
CA ALA A 16 -1.86 6.23 -17.64
C ALA A 16 -1.69 5.26 -18.82
N ALA A 17 -1.22 4.03 -18.58
CA ALA A 17 -1.00 3.02 -19.62
C ALA A 17 -2.22 2.13 -19.88
N HIS A 18 -3.09 1.90 -18.88
CA HIS A 18 -4.16 0.89 -18.96
C HIS A 18 -5.57 1.46 -18.72
N GLY A 19 -5.72 2.74 -18.41
CA GLY A 19 -7.00 3.40 -18.14
C GLY A 19 -7.67 3.04 -16.82
N HIS A 20 -7.00 2.25 -15.96
CA HIS A 20 -7.47 1.86 -14.64
C HIS A 20 -6.28 1.66 -13.69
N PHE A 21 -6.50 1.75 -12.38
CA PHE A 21 -5.47 1.41 -11.40
C PHE A 21 -5.25 -0.10 -11.34
N GLY A 22 -4.05 -0.52 -10.92
CA GLY A 22 -3.67 -1.93 -10.87
C GLY A 22 -3.67 -2.47 -9.45
N SER A 23 -3.79 -3.78 -9.30
CA SER A 23 -3.49 -4.47 -8.03
C SER A 23 -2.02 -4.34 -7.66
N VAL A 24 -1.69 -4.56 -6.38
CA VAL A 24 -0.29 -4.62 -5.94
C VAL A 24 0.51 -5.65 -6.75
N ALA A 25 -0.09 -6.79 -7.09
CA ALA A 25 0.58 -7.83 -7.86
C ALA A 25 0.97 -7.40 -9.29
N GLU A 26 0.20 -6.49 -9.89
CA GLU A 26 0.44 -6.00 -11.25
C GLU A 26 1.48 -4.88 -11.29
N ILE A 27 1.44 -3.99 -10.30
CA ILE A 27 2.28 -2.78 -10.33
C ILE A 27 3.61 -2.96 -9.59
N TRP A 28 3.67 -3.85 -8.59
CA TRP A 28 4.80 -3.88 -7.67
C TRP A 28 5.98 -4.64 -8.26
N LEU A 29 7.17 -4.06 -8.08
CA LEU A 29 8.40 -4.52 -8.72
C LEU A 29 8.94 -5.85 -8.14
N ARG A 30 8.43 -6.28 -6.99
CA ARG A 30 8.84 -7.52 -6.32
C ARG A 30 7.65 -8.50 -6.30
N PRO A 31 7.74 -9.66 -6.96
CA PRO A 31 6.63 -10.61 -7.05
C PRO A 31 6.14 -11.14 -5.69
N ASP A 32 7.01 -11.17 -4.69
CA ASP A 32 6.68 -11.58 -3.32
C ASP A 32 6.01 -10.46 -2.49
N GLY A 33 5.73 -9.31 -3.11
CA GLY A 33 5.14 -8.16 -2.47
C GLY A 33 6.07 -7.48 -1.46
N ARG A 34 7.33 -7.89 -1.31
CA ARG A 34 8.19 -7.33 -0.25
C ARG A 34 8.43 -5.85 -0.48
N SER A 35 8.37 -5.09 0.60
CA SER A 35 8.77 -3.69 0.59
C SER A 35 10.25 -3.57 0.23
N LEU A 36 10.67 -2.39 -0.20
CA LEU A 36 12.04 -2.16 -0.67
C LEU A 36 13.09 -2.53 0.38
N ALA A 37 12.80 -2.23 1.66
CA ALA A 37 13.63 -2.57 2.82
C ALA A 37 13.37 -3.99 3.36
N GLY A 38 12.35 -4.70 2.88
CA GLY A 38 12.08 -6.10 3.25
C GLY A 38 11.40 -6.31 4.61
N HIS A 39 11.00 -5.25 5.31
CA HIS A 39 10.34 -5.30 6.62
C HIS A 39 8.80 -5.39 6.55
N TYR A 40 8.23 -5.16 5.37
CA TYR A 40 6.79 -5.19 5.13
C TYR A 40 6.47 -5.99 3.87
N VAL A 41 5.22 -6.43 3.74
CA VAL A 41 4.65 -6.97 2.51
C VAL A 41 3.54 -6.04 2.04
N LEU A 42 3.62 -5.58 0.80
CA LEU A 42 2.59 -4.78 0.15
C LEU A 42 1.46 -5.70 -0.30
N ARG A 43 0.21 -5.27 -0.07
CA ARG A 43 -1.01 -5.99 -0.45
C ARG A 43 -2.13 -5.00 -0.78
N ASP A 44 -3.11 -5.45 -1.54
CA ASP A 44 -4.39 -4.73 -1.66
C ASP A 44 -5.16 -4.78 -0.32
N ILE A 45 -6.12 -3.87 -0.14
CA ILE A 45 -6.99 -3.80 1.05
C ILE A 45 -8.43 -4.16 0.65
N PRO A 46 -8.81 -5.45 0.64
CA PRO A 46 -10.15 -5.86 0.24
C PRO A 46 -11.24 -5.37 1.20
N GLU A 47 -10.91 -5.02 2.44
CA GLU A 47 -11.84 -4.43 3.41
C GLU A 47 -12.22 -2.99 3.04
N VAL A 48 -11.33 -2.28 2.35
CA VAL A 48 -11.55 -0.88 1.90
C VAL A 48 -12.10 -0.86 0.48
N LEU A 49 -11.59 -1.74 -0.39
CA LEU A 49 -12.00 -1.81 -1.79
C LEU A 49 -12.24 -3.27 -2.22
N PRO A 50 -13.41 -3.84 -1.91
CA PRO A 50 -13.68 -5.28 -2.10
C PRO A 50 -13.65 -5.75 -3.55
N ALA A 51 -14.03 -4.88 -4.49
CA ALA A 51 -14.00 -5.18 -5.93
C ALA A 51 -12.57 -5.13 -6.52
N GLY A 52 -11.59 -4.70 -5.73
CA GLY A 52 -10.24 -4.39 -6.21
C GLY A 52 -10.15 -3.03 -6.90
N PRO A 53 -8.95 -2.65 -7.37
CA PRO A 53 -8.71 -1.38 -8.05
C PRO A 53 -9.57 -1.20 -9.31
N ASP A 54 -9.97 0.04 -9.58
CA ASP A 54 -10.80 0.40 -10.72
C ASP A 54 -10.28 1.67 -11.43
N THR A 55 -11.10 2.30 -12.27
CA THR A 55 -10.73 3.51 -13.01
C THR A 55 -10.48 4.75 -12.14
N HIS A 56 -10.93 4.74 -10.90
CA HIS A 56 -10.91 5.87 -9.96
C HIS A 56 -10.23 5.53 -8.62
N ASN A 57 -10.26 4.27 -8.21
CA ASN A 57 -9.91 3.86 -6.85
C ASN A 57 -8.81 2.80 -6.84
N TYR A 58 -7.95 2.90 -5.83
CA TYR A 58 -7.10 1.81 -5.36
C TYR A 58 -6.97 1.90 -3.84
N ALA A 59 -6.64 0.78 -3.20
CA ALA A 59 -6.32 0.73 -1.78
C ALA A 59 -5.21 -0.30 -1.53
N MET A 60 -4.11 0.15 -0.93
CA MET A 60 -2.92 -0.67 -0.71
C MET A 60 -2.38 -0.50 0.71
N GLN A 61 -1.90 -1.58 1.30
CA GLN A 61 -1.32 -1.62 2.63
C GLN A 61 0.09 -2.20 2.61
N ALA A 62 0.90 -1.82 3.59
CA ALA A 62 2.16 -2.44 3.94
C ALA A 62 2.01 -3.11 5.31
N VAL A 63 1.91 -4.44 5.30
CA VAL A 63 1.74 -5.26 6.50
C VAL A 63 3.12 -5.66 7.05
N PRO A 64 3.41 -5.48 8.35
CA PRO A 64 4.68 -5.89 8.94
C PRO A 64 4.99 -7.37 8.72
N GLN A 65 6.27 -7.70 8.56
CA GLN A 65 6.74 -9.08 8.52
C GLN A 65 8.06 -9.26 9.26
N GLY A 66 8.38 -10.52 9.59
CA GLY A 66 9.61 -10.88 10.28
C GLY A 66 9.77 -10.09 11.59
N ARG A 67 10.91 -9.42 11.76
CA ARG A 67 11.21 -8.63 12.96
C ARG A 67 10.34 -7.38 13.14
N GLN A 68 9.64 -6.94 12.09
CA GLN A 68 8.73 -5.79 12.19
C GLN A 68 7.37 -6.18 12.79
N VAL A 69 7.05 -7.47 12.89
CA VAL A 69 5.81 -7.93 13.54
C VAL A 69 5.84 -7.51 15.00
N GLY A 70 4.79 -6.82 15.45
CA GLY A 70 4.69 -6.28 16.81
C GLY A 70 5.24 -4.87 16.98
N ASP A 71 5.76 -4.25 15.91
CA ASP A 71 6.06 -2.82 15.92
C ASP A 71 4.79 -2.00 16.18
N ALA A 72 4.91 -0.96 17.00
CA ALA A 72 3.78 -0.17 17.47
C ALA A 72 3.03 0.56 16.33
N CYS A 73 3.70 0.80 15.20
CA CYS A 73 3.06 1.41 14.04
C CYS A 73 2.23 0.44 13.20
N GLY A 74 2.46 -0.87 13.33
CA GLY A 74 1.65 -1.86 12.65
C GLY A 74 1.58 -1.65 11.13
N THR A 75 0.36 -1.73 10.59
CA THR A 75 0.10 -1.71 9.15
C THR A 75 -0.12 -0.29 8.65
N PHE A 76 0.67 0.11 7.65
CA PHE A 76 0.48 1.38 6.95
C PHE A 76 -0.48 1.17 5.77
N ALA A 77 -1.38 2.11 5.50
CA ALA A 77 -2.33 2.01 4.38
C ALA A 77 -2.49 3.32 3.63
N ILE A 78 -2.72 3.21 2.32
CA ILE A 78 -2.99 4.33 1.43
C ILE A 78 -4.12 4.00 0.47
N THR A 79 -4.84 5.03 0.04
CA THR A 79 -5.82 5.00 -1.04
C THR A 79 -5.45 6.03 -2.11
N HIS A 80 -6.32 6.21 -3.10
CA HIS A 80 -6.22 7.29 -4.07
C HIS A 80 -6.39 8.70 -3.44
N GLU A 81 -7.09 8.78 -2.30
CA GLU A 81 -7.36 10.04 -1.59
C GLU A 81 -6.23 10.44 -0.63
N GLY A 82 -5.41 9.48 -0.19
CA GLY A 82 -4.31 9.74 0.72
C GLY A 82 -3.98 8.58 1.65
N VAL A 83 -3.35 8.89 2.78
CA VAL A 83 -3.02 7.91 3.81
C VAL A 83 -4.24 7.64 4.71
N LEU A 84 -4.40 6.39 5.15
CA LEU A 84 -5.35 6.05 6.21
C LEU A 84 -4.60 6.07 7.55
N VAL A 85 -5.17 6.79 8.53
CA VAL A 85 -4.53 7.03 9.85
C VAL A 85 -5.40 6.62 11.04
N ASP A 86 -6.66 6.28 10.80
CA ASP A 86 -7.53 5.76 11.86
C ASP A 86 -7.27 4.27 12.10
N PRO A 87 -7.64 3.70 13.26
CA PRO A 87 -7.55 2.26 13.48
C PRO A 87 -8.30 1.47 12.39
N PRO A 88 -7.76 0.34 11.91
CA PRO A 88 -6.61 -0.41 12.43
C PRO A 88 -5.24 -0.01 11.84
N TRP A 89 -5.14 1.09 11.11
CA TRP A 89 -3.94 1.50 10.39
C TRP A 89 -2.99 2.32 11.26
N ALA A 90 -1.76 2.47 10.78
CA ALA A 90 -0.73 3.29 11.39
C ALA A 90 -1.20 4.74 11.54
N GLY A 91 -1.22 5.24 12.78
CA GLY A 91 -1.61 6.62 13.09
C GLY A 91 -0.66 7.67 12.51
N ALA A 92 -1.08 8.93 12.53
CA ALA A 92 -0.33 10.06 11.96
C ALA A 92 1.13 10.14 12.45
N ASP A 93 1.37 9.90 13.74
CA ASP A 93 2.72 9.90 14.32
C ASP A 93 3.65 8.90 13.62
N CYS A 94 3.14 7.74 13.21
CA CYS A 94 3.91 6.71 12.53
C CYS A 94 4.32 7.10 11.11
N TRP A 95 3.55 7.97 10.46
CA TRP A 95 3.88 8.50 9.13
C TRP A 95 4.90 9.64 9.17
N SER A 96 5.10 10.24 10.33
CA SER A 96 6.06 11.35 10.54
C SER A 96 7.44 10.92 11.06
N ARG A 97 7.62 9.61 11.31
CA ARG A 97 8.87 9.01 11.83
C ARG A 97 9.88 8.66 10.74
#